data_AF-A0A0P6XU22-F1
#
_entry.id   AF-A0A0P6XU22-F1
#
_cell.length_a   1.000
_cell.length_b   1.000
_cell.length_c   1.000
_cell.angle_alpha   90.00
_cell.angle_beta   90.00
_cell.angle_gamma   90.00
#
_symmetry.space_group_name_H-M   'P 1'
#
loop_
_entity.id
_entity.type
_entity.pdbx_description
1 polymer ?
#
loop_
_entity_poly.entity_id
_entity_poly.type
_entity_poly.pdbx_seq_one_letter_code
_entity_poly.pdbx_strand_id
1 'polypeptide(L)'
;MHKPLTTIPTPISLPPIWRPAIERYGLVVLLAAAFLTYLLVNLVAPRLPPGLDMYLLQPLAWVMLGGMAFLLAWGGWVDWPHPSRLLFIFALLLGLIQTAAFLLTGFLFGLGHSPYAHRFPAVLGNLWYLAAGLVGLETARATLVRYVGQRSLFLAVALGAFIPALYIVPLTRWTTLSTPQTIIAFTGARLLPSLAEGLVAALLAWLGGPFPALLYRALPLLFEWFSPVLPNLTWLVQAFIGSLAPLIGFFYLQGFLPAPEATASAPSAEAPASPSRSTTLNAWWWVLLIALTAFWFNTGFFGVRPFVVSGYSMKPTLMAGDLVIIQPTAPETIREGDIIQFRVLSGSVVHRVKTIRAENGTLTFITRGDNNNVDDDPVTADQVQGKVVLVIPKIGWPTLVLKRVLQWLF
;
A
#
# COMPACT_ATOMS: atom_id res chain seq x y z
N MET A 1 -15.91 -16.79 48.68
CA MET A 1 -16.22 -17.83 47.67
C MET A 1 -16.27 -17.19 46.29
N HIS A 2 -15.13 -17.10 45.59
CA HIS A 2 -15.11 -16.67 44.19
C HIS A 2 -15.34 -17.91 43.31
N LYS A 3 -16.52 -18.00 42.68
CA LYS A 3 -16.72 -18.93 41.56
C LYS A 3 -15.88 -18.44 40.39
N PRO A 4 -14.98 -19.26 39.81
CA PRO A 4 -14.33 -18.89 38.56
C PRO A 4 -15.38 -18.84 37.45
N LEU A 5 -15.31 -17.77 36.65
CA LEU A 5 -16.10 -17.57 35.45
C LEU A 5 -15.86 -18.73 34.48
N THR A 6 -16.94 -19.46 34.20
CA THR A 6 -17.26 -20.18 32.96
C THR A 6 -16.07 -20.51 32.06
N THR A 7 -15.63 -21.77 32.15
CA THR A 7 -14.86 -22.46 31.11
C THR A 7 -15.55 -22.25 29.76
N ILE A 8 -14.85 -21.57 28.84
CA ILE A 8 -15.19 -21.56 27.42
C ILE A 8 -15.23 -23.02 26.97
N PRO A 9 -16.29 -23.50 26.29
CA PRO A 9 -16.34 -24.88 25.82
C PRO A 9 -15.10 -25.14 24.95
N THR A 10 -14.35 -26.17 25.30
CA THR A 10 -13.32 -26.76 24.43
C THR A 10 -13.92 -26.92 23.03
N PRO A 11 -13.20 -26.57 21.95
CA PRO A 11 -13.71 -26.76 20.60
C PRO A 11 -14.19 -28.20 20.49
N ILE A 12 -15.47 -28.39 20.12
CA ILE A 12 -16.06 -29.70 19.91
C ILE A 12 -15.24 -30.34 18.80
N SER A 13 -14.29 -31.19 19.19
CA SER A 13 -13.40 -31.86 18.26
C SER A 13 -14.28 -32.71 17.34
N LEU A 14 -14.14 -32.56 16.02
CA LEU A 14 -14.74 -33.48 15.08
C LEU A 14 -14.47 -34.94 15.50
N PRO A 15 -15.36 -35.89 15.17
CA PRO A 15 -15.14 -37.29 15.46
C PRO A 15 -13.72 -37.71 15.04
N PRO A 16 -12.97 -38.43 15.89
CA PRO A 16 -11.56 -38.73 15.66
C PRO A 16 -11.27 -39.48 14.34
N ILE A 17 -12.31 -40.02 13.69
CA ILE A 17 -12.28 -40.72 12.41
C ILE A 17 -11.78 -39.81 11.26
N TRP A 18 -12.08 -38.52 11.27
CA TRP A 18 -11.75 -37.61 10.15
C TRP A 18 -10.37 -36.95 10.26
N ARG A 19 -9.78 -36.90 11.47
CA ARG A 19 -8.49 -36.22 11.71
C ARG A 19 -7.35 -36.78 10.84
N PRO A 20 -7.13 -38.10 10.71
CA PRO A 20 -6.03 -38.64 9.92
C PRO A 20 -6.15 -38.30 8.43
N ALA A 21 -7.38 -38.27 7.90
CA ALA A 21 -7.62 -37.91 6.50
C ALA A 21 -7.36 -36.41 6.26
N ILE A 22 -7.82 -35.56 7.18
CA ILE A 22 -7.60 -34.11 7.11
C ILE A 22 -6.10 -33.79 7.20
N GLU A 23 -5.36 -34.42 8.11
CA GLU A 23 -3.90 -34.22 8.23
C GLU A 23 -3.16 -34.63 6.97
N ARG A 24 -3.57 -35.73 6.32
CA ARG A 24 -2.92 -36.25 5.12
C ARG A 24 -3.26 -35.49 3.84
N TYR A 25 -4.50 -35.04 3.69
CA TYR A 25 -5.03 -34.50 2.42
C TYR A 25 -5.46 -33.04 2.49
N GLY A 26 -5.50 -32.41 3.66
CA GLY A 26 -6.05 -31.05 3.84
C GLY A 26 -5.40 -30.00 2.93
N LEU A 27 -4.08 -30.06 2.74
CA LEU A 27 -3.37 -29.13 1.84
C LEU A 27 -3.81 -29.32 0.39
N VAL A 28 -3.87 -30.57 -0.07
CA VAL A 28 -4.28 -30.89 -1.44
C VAL A 28 -5.71 -30.46 -1.68
N VAL A 29 -6.61 -30.71 -0.72
CA VAL A 29 -8.02 -30.30 -0.79
C VAL A 29 -8.13 -28.77 -0.86
N LEU A 30 -7.41 -28.04 0.01
CA LEU A 30 -7.43 -26.57 0.01
C LEU A 30 -6.92 -25.99 -1.32
N LEU A 31 -5.79 -26.49 -1.83
CA LEU A 31 -5.22 -26.02 -3.09
C LEU A 31 -6.09 -26.39 -4.29
N ALA A 32 -6.68 -27.58 -4.31
CA ALA A 32 -7.62 -28.00 -5.35
C ALA A 32 -8.89 -27.15 -5.34
N ALA A 33 -9.45 -26.86 -4.17
CA ALA A 33 -10.61 -25.98 -4.02
C ALA A 33 -10.29 -24.55 -4.50
N ALA A 34 -9.12 -24.02 -4.15
CA ALA A 34 -8.66 -22.72 -4.63
C ALA A 34 -8.50 -22.72 -6.17
N PHE A 35 -7.82 -23.72 -6.73
CA PHE A 35 -7.64 -23.84 -8.17
C PHE A 35 -8.98 -23.97 -8.91
N LEU A 36 -9.91 -24.77 -8.40
CA LEU A 36 -11.25 -24.91 -8.97
C LEU A 36 -12.02 -23.59 -8.91
N THR A 37 -11.95 -22.88 -7.78
CA THR A 37 -12.54 -21.54 -7.62
C THR A 37 -12.00 -20.58 -8.68
N TYR A 38 -10.68 -20.58 -8.89
CA TYR A 38 -10.03 -19.78 -9.92
C TYR A 38 -10.52 -20.13 -11.33
N LEU A 39 -10.62 -21.41 -11.67
CA LEU A 39 -11.14 -21.85 -12.97
C LEU A 39 -12.61 -21.48 -13.16
N LEU A 40 -13.45 -21.63 -12.13
CA LEU A 40 -14.86 -21.23 -12.17
C LEU A 40 -14.99 -19.73 -12.43
N VAL A 41 -14.28 -18.91 -11.66
CA VAL A 41 -14.30 -17.44 -11.78
C VAL A 41 -13.80 -16.97 -13.15
N ASN A 42 -12.79 -17.63 -13.73
CA ASN A 42 -12.14 -17.12 -14.94
C ASN A 42 -12.58 -17.76 -16.25
N LEU A 43 -13.11 -18.99 -16.21
CA LEU A 43 -13.56 -19.70 -17.40
C LEU A 43 -15.08 -19.78 -17.48
N VAL A 44 -15.78 -20.00 -16.37
CA VAL A 44 -17.23 -20.22 -16.38
C VAL A 44 -17.98 -18.91 -16.19
N ALA A 45 -17.61 -18.13 -15.18
CA ALA A 45 -18.29 -16.89 -14.81
C ALA A 45 -18.45 -15.87 -15.95
N PRO A 46 -17.41 -15.59 -16.77
CA PRO A 46 -17.52 -14.63 -17.86
C PRO A 46 -18.47 -15.06 -19.00
N ARG A 47 -18.94 -16.31 -19.01
CA ARG A 47 -19.90 -16.84 -19.99
C ARG A 47 -21.35 -16.68 -19.52
N LEU A 48 -21.57 -16.28 -18.28
CA LEU A 48 -22.90 -16.06 -17.70
C LEU A 48 -23.36 -14.60 -17.87
N PRO A 49 -24.67 -14.34 -17.78
CA PRO A 49 -25.19 -12.98 -17.66
C PRO A 49 -24.52 -12.23 -16.47
N PRO A 50 -24.18 -10.94 -16.60
CA PRO A 50 -23.42 -10.21 -15.58
C PRO A 50 -24.02 -10.25 -14.17
N GLY A 51 -25.35 -10.26 -14.07
CA GLY A 51 -26.04 -10.36 -12.77
C GLY A 51 -25.86 -11.72 -12.08
N LEU A 52 -25.85 -12.81 -12.85
CA LEU A 52 -25.62 -14.17 -12.32
C LEU A 52 -24.14 -14.39 -11.99
N ASP A 53 -23.25 -13.85 -12.81
CA ASP A 53 -21.80 -13.85 -12.56
C ASP A 53 -21.46 -13.12 -11.25
N MET A 54 -21.74 -11.81 -11.19
CA MET A 54 -21.30 -10.96 -10.09
C MET A 54 -22.04 -11.20 -8.78
N TYR A 55 -23.34 -11.51 -8.80
CA TYR A 55 -24.14 -11.56 -7.57
C TYR A 55 -24.46 -12.97 -7.08
N LEU A 56 -24.15 -14.01 -7.87
CA LEU A 56 -24.42 -15.40 -7.49
C LEU A 56 -23.19 -16.30 -7.62
N LEU A 57 -22.67 -16.53 -8.83
CA LEU A 57 -21.63 -17.55 -9.05
C LEU A 57 -20.33 -17.20 -8.33
N GLN A 58 -19.78 -16.01 -8.54
CA GLN A 58 -18.51 -15.65 -7.89
C GLN A 58 -18.64 -15.59 -6.36
N PRO A 59 -19.64 -14.90 -5.77
CA PRO A 59 -19.81 -14.90 -4.32
C PRO A 59 -19.95 -16.31 -3.74
N LEU A 60 -20.73 -17.18 -4.38
CA LEU A 60 -20.91 -18.56 -3.93
C LEU A 60 -19.60 -19.35 -4.00
N ALA A 61 -18.83 -19.22 -5.09
CA ALA A 61 -17.54 -19.89 -5.24
C ALA A 61 -16.56 -19.48 -4.12
N TRP A 62 -16.50 -18.19 -3.80
CA TRP A 62 -15.67 -17.68 -2.71
C TRP A 62 -16.15 -18.11 -1.32
N VAL A 63 -17.46 -18.09 -1.07
CA VAL A 63 -18.05 -18.60 0.18
C VAL A 63 -17.78 -20.09 0.34
N MET A 64 -17.85 -20.88 -0.73
CA MET A 64 -17.52 -22.31 -0.68
C MET A 64 -16.05 -22.55 -0.36
N LEU A 65 -15.12 -21.79 -0.95
CA LEU A 65 -13.70 -21.87 -0.63
C LEU A 65 -13.43 -21.50 0.84
N GLY A 66 -14.00 -20.39 1.30
CA GLY A 66 -13.88 -19.93 2.69
C GLY A 66 -14.48 -20.92 3.69
N GLY A 67 -15.68 -21.42 3.39
CA GLY A 67 -16.38 -22.42 4.18
C GLY A 67 -15.58 -23.71 4.28
N MET A 68 -15.01 -24.21 3.17
CA MET A 68 -14.11 -25.36 3.17
C MET A 68 -12.86 -25.10 4.03
N ALA A 69 -12.19 -23.96 3.85
CA ALA A 69 -11.01 -23.60 4.64
C ALA A 69 -11.30 -23.48 6.14
N PHE A 70 -12.47 -22.93 6.49
CA PHE A 70 -12.96 -22.84 7.86
C PHE A 70 -13.27 -24.23 8.43
N LEU A 71 -13.95 -25.10 7.68
CA LEU A 71 -14.26 -26.46 8.12
C LEU A 71 -13.00 -27.30 8.34
N LEU A 72 -11.96 -27.14 7.50
CA LEU A 72 -10.67 -27.78 7.71
C LEU A 72 -10.01 -27.29 9.02
N ALA A 73 -10.00 -25.97 9.26
CA ALA A 73 -9.46 -25.40 10.50
C ALA A 73 -10.26 -25.84 11.73
N TRP A 74 -11.59 -25.72 11.69
CA TRP A 74 -12.51 -26.19 12.73
C TRP A 74 -12.36 -27.68 13.01
N GLY A 75 -12.06 -28.46 11.97
CA GLY A 75 -11.79 -29.89 12.08
C GLY A 75 -10.49 -30.25 12.78
N GLY A 76 -9.73 -29.26 13.25
CA GLY A 76 -8.48 -29.43 13.97
C GLY A 76 -7.28 -29.65 13.06
N TRP A 77 -7.38 -29.35 11.76
CA TRP A 77 -6.20 -29.36 10.87
C TRP A 77 -5.19 -28.30 11.27
N VAL A 78 -5.72 -27.14 11.68
CA VAL A 78 -4.97 -25.91 11.87
C VAL A 78 -5.64 -25.08 12.97
N ASP A 79 -4.87 -24.70 13.99
CA ASP A 79 -5.34 -23.79 15.04
C ASP A 79 -4.95 -22.35 14.72
N TRP A 80 -5.95 -21.50 14.48
CA TRP A 80 -5.71 -20.06 14.32
C TRP A 80 -5.44 -19.40 15.68
N PRO A 81 -4.38 -18.59 15.80
CA PRO A 81 -4.12 -17.85 17.02
C PRO A 81 -5.26 -16.89 17.35
N HIS A 82 -5.56 -16.71 18.64
CA HIS A 82 -6.46 -15.65 19.06
C HIS A 82 -5.76 -14.30 18.93
N PRO A 83 -6.29 -13.38 18.11
CA PRO A 83 -5.68 -12.07 17.91
C PRO A 83 -5.72 -11.24 19.19
N SER A 84 -4.60 -10.60 19.53
CA SER A 84 -4.57 -9.61 20.60
C SER A 84 -5.32 -8.34 20.18
N ARG A 85 -5.87 -7.59 21.14
CA ARG A 85 -6.52 -6.28 20.87
C ARG A 85 -5.58 -5.33 20.12
N LEU A 86 -4.31 -5.35 20.47
CA LEU A 86 -3.26 -4.56 19.85
C LEU A 86 -3.07 -4.92 18.36
N LEU A 87 -3.06 -6.21 18.01
CA LEU A 87 -2.93 -6.67 16.63
C LEU A 87 -4.12 -6.23 15.78
N PHE A 88 -5.34 -6.26 16.32
CA PHE A 88 -6.52 -5.72 15.65
C PHE A 88 -6.40 -4.22 15.37
N ILE A 89 -5.98 -3.44 16.37
CA ILE A 89 -5.77 -2.00 16.21
C ILE A 89 -4.71 -1.75 15.14
N PHE A 90 -3.61 -2.50 15.13
CA PHE A 90 -2.58 -2.37 14.09
C PHE A 90 -3.12 -2.69 12.70
N ALA A 91 -3.85 -3.79 12.52
CA ALA A 91 -4.44 -4.14 11.23
C ALA A 91 -5.38 -3.04 10.72
N LEU A 92 -6.23 -2.48 11.60
CA LEU A 92 -7.10 -1.36 11.29
C LEU A 92 -6.29 -0.12 10.87
N LEU A 93 -5.28 0.26 11.67
CA LEU A 93 -4.45 1.44 11.38
C LEU A 93 -3.69 1.28 10.07
N LEU A 94 -3.15 0.10 9.76
CA LEU A 94 -2.47 -0.16 8.49
C LEU A 94 -3.42 0.03 7.30
N GLY A 95 -4.65 -0.49 7.38
CA GLY A 95 -5.65 -0.31 6.33
C GLY A 95 -6.07 1.16 6.17
N LEU A 96 -6.23 1.88 7.28
CA LEU A 96 -6.56 3.31 7.28
C LEU A 96 -5.42 4.15 6.70
N ILE A 97 -4.17 3.91 7.12
CA ILE A 97 -2.98 4.61 6.62
C ILE A 97 -2.81 4.39 5.13
N GLN A 98 -2.98 3.15 4.66
CA GLN A 98 -2.90 2.85 3.23
C GLN A 98 -3.99 3.60 2.44
N THR A 99 -5.23 3.59 2.94
CA THR A 99 -6.35 4.32 2.31
C THR A 99 -6.09 5.83 2.29
N ALA A 100 -5.60 6.38 3.40
CA ALA A 100 -5.23 7.79 3.51
C ALA A 100 -4.10 8.16 2.54
N ALA A 101 -3.07 7.30 2.40
CA ALA A 101 -1.98 7.53 1.46
C ALA A 101 -2.48 7.64 0.02
N PHE A 102 -3.40 6.76 -0.40
CA PHE A 102 -4.04 6.85 -1.71
C PHE A 102 -4.87 8.12 -1.88
N LEU A 103 -5.69 8.48 -0.88
CA LEU A 103 -6.51 9.68 -0.92
C LEU A 103 -5.67 10.97 -0.99
N LEU A 104 -4.64 11.08 -0.15
CA LEU A 104 -3.70 12.20 -0.16
C LEU A 104 -2.99 12.31 -1.51
N THR A 105 -2.57 11.18 -2.09
CA THR A 105 -1.97 11.16 -3.43
C THR A 105 -2.98 11.60 -4.49
N GLY A 106 -4.26 11.19 -4.37
CA GLY A 106 -5.34 11.67 -5.23
C GLY A 106 -5.55 13.17 -5.16
N PHE A 107 -5.45 13.79 -3.98
CA PHE A 107 -5.51 15.26 -3.87
C PHE A 107 -4.35 15.97 -4.57
N LEU A 108 -3.18 15.33 -4.67
CA LEU A 108 -2.00 15.91 -5.35
C LEU A 108 -2.03 15.71 -6.86
N PHE A 109 -2.43 14.54 -7.33
CA PHE A 109 -2.31 14.15 -8.74
C PHE A 109 -3.63 14.12 -9.50
N GLY A 110 -4.77 14.20 -8.80
CA GLY A 110 -6.10 14.25 -9.39
C GLY A 110 -7.06 13.23 -8.78
N LEU A 111 -8.31 13.65 -8.67
CA LEU A 111 -9.44 12.81 -8.27
C LEU A 111 -10.35 12.57 -9.48
N GLY A 112 -10.91 11.37 -9.57
CA GLY A 112 -11.86 10.95 -10.59
C GLY A 112 -13.12 10.35 -9.98
N HIS A 113 -14.15 10.17 -10.80
CA HIS A 113 -15.37 9.51 -10.38
C HIS A 113 -15.16 8.00 -10.27
N SER A 114 -15.80 7.43 -9.25
CA SER A 114 -15.83 5.99 -9.06
C SER A 114 -16.58 5.29 -10.19
N PRO A 115 -16.06 4.16 -10.73
CA PRO A 115 -16.74 3.38 -11.75
C PRO A 115 -17.89 2.53 -11.18
N TYR A 116 -18.03 2.46 -9.86
CA TYR A 116 -19.03 1.64 -9.19
C TYR A 116 -20.38 2.35 -9.07
N ALA A 117 -21.46 1.57 -9.14
CA ALA A 117 -22.80 2.10 -8.97
C ALA A 117 -23.12 2.38 -7.50
N HIS A 118 -23.48 3.63 -7.19
CA HIS A 118 -23.77 4.12 -5.83
C HIS A 118 -25.27 4.14 -5.47
N ARG A 119 -26.12 3.50 -6.27
CA ARG A 119 -27.56 3.35 -5.99
C ARG A 119 -27.80 2.21 -5.00
N PHE A 120 -28.81 2.35 -4.14
CA PHE A 120 -29.05 1.45 -3.01
C PHE A 120 -29.02 -0.07 -3.34
N PRO A 121 -29.72 -0.60 -4.35
CA PRO A 121 -29.64 -2.05 -4.64
C PRO A 121 -28.27 -2.49 -5.15
N ALA A 122 -27.56 -1.62 -5.87
CA ALA A 122 -26.23 -1.94 -6.40
C ALA A 122 -25.17 -1.94 -5.30
N VAL A 123 -25.28 -1.04 -4.32
CA VAL A 123 -24.42 -0.99 -3.13
C VAL A 123 -24.51 -2.30 -2.35
N LEU A 124 -25.72 -2.85 -2.15
CA LEU A 124 -25.90 -4.15 -1.49
C LEU A 124 -25.27 -5.30 -2.28
N GLY A 125 -25.48 -5.33 -3.60
CA GLY A 125 -24.86 -6.34 -4.47
C GLY A 125 -23.33 -6.28 -4.46
N ASN A 126 -22.77 -5.07 -4.50
CA ASN A 126 -21.33 -4.84 -4.42
C ASN A 126 -20.77 -5.28 -3.06
N LEU A 127 -21.49 -4.99 -1.97
CA LEU A 127 -21.10 -5.42 -0.62
C LEU A 127 -21.09 -6.95 -0.51
N TRP A 128 -22.11 -7.61 -1.05
CA TRP A 128 -22.18 -9.07 -1.09
C TRP A 128 -21.01 -9.67 -1.87
N TYR A 129 -20.77 -9.20 -3.10
CA TYR A 129 -19.65 -9.64 -3.93
C TYR A 129 -18.30 -9.45 -3.22
N LEU A 130 -18.08 -8.25 -2.68
CA LEU A 130 -16.83 -7.91 -2.01
C LEU A 130 -16.61 -8.72 -0.74
N ALA A 131 -17.63 -8.81 0.13
CA ALA A 131 -17.54 -9.51 1.40
C ALA A 131 -17.32 -11.02 1.18
N ALA A 132 -18.03 -11.64 0.24
CA ALA A 132 -17.87 -13.04 -0.10
C ALA A 132 -16.44 -13.34 -0.58
N GLY A 133 -15.93 -12.56 -1.54
CA GLY A 133 -14.58 -12.69 -2.07
C GLY A 133 -13.51 -12.50 -0.99
N LEU A 134 -13.65 -11.45 -0.19
CA LEU A 134 -12.69 -11.12 0.86
C LEU A 134 -12.67 -12.16 1.99
N VAL A 135 -13.83 -12.55 2.52
CA VAL A 135 -13.96 -13.58 3.56
C VAL A 135 -13.41 -14.92 3.08
N GLY A 136 -13.80 -15.34 1.87
CA GLY A 136 -13.35 -16.60 1.29
C GLY A 136 -11.83 -16.69 1.19
N LEU A 137 -11.23 -15.66 0.61
CA LEU A 137 -9.81 -15.60 0.32
C LEU A 137 -8.94 -15.47 1.56
N GLU A 138 -9.28 -14.60 2.52
CA GLU A 138 -8.47 -14.43 3.73
C GLU A 138 -8.60 -15.62 4.69
N THR A 139 -9.75 -16.31 4.69
CA THR A 139 -9.91 -17.57 5.44
C THR A 139 -9.02 -18.66 4.84
N ALA A 140 -9.06 -18.85 3.52
CA ALA A 140 -8.18 -19.80 2.83
C ALA A 140 -6.69 -19.46 3.04
N ARG A 141 -6.34 -18.17 2.98
CA ARG A 141 -4.97 -17.69 3.26
C ARG A 141 -4.56 -18.05 4.68
N ALA A 142 -5.39 -17.76 5.69
CA ALA A 142 -5.05 -18.02 7.07
C ALA A 142 -4.83 -19.51 7.34
N THR A 143 -5.66 -20.39 6.77
CA THR A 143 -5.45 -21.84 6.87
C THR A 143 -4.13 -22.26 6.22
N LEU A 144 -3.85 -21.80 4.99
CA LEU A 144 -2.61 -22.16 4.30
C LEU A 144 -1.37 -21.66 5.03
N VAL A 145 -1.35 -20.36 5.36
CA VAL A 145 -0.21 -19.70 6.01
C VAL A 145 0.08 -20.39 7.33
N ARG A 146 -0.94 -20.72 8.11
CA ARG A 146 -0.74 -21.40 9.38
C ARG A 146 -0.22 -22.82 9.19
N TYR A 147 -0.72 -23.58 8.21
CA TYR A 147 -0.20 -24.92 7.92
C TYR A 147 1.27 -24.91 7.47
N VAL A 148 1.60 -24.10 6.44
CA VAL A 148 2.96 -24.03 5.89
C VAL A 148 3.93 -23.37 6.88
N GLY A 149 3.45 -22.40 7.65
CA GLY A 149 4.25 -21.60 8.55
C GLY A 149 4.81 -22.38 9.74
N GLN A 150 4.20 -23.53 10.07
CA GLN A 150 4.78 -24.48 11.05
C GLN A 150 6.13 -25.02 10.59
N ARG A 151 6.39 -25.09 9.27
CA ARG A 151 7.67 -25.56 8.71
C ARG A 151 8.56 -24.40 8.27
N SER A 152 7.98 -23.42 7.60
CA SER A 152 8.71 -22.26 7.10
C SER A 152 7.77 -21.07 6.99
N LEU A 153 7.93 -20.11 7.90
CA LEU A 153 7.19 -18.85 7.85
C LEU A 153 7.46 -18.08 6.56
N PHE A 154 8.71 -18.09 6.06
CA PHE A 154 9.06 -17.44 4.81
C PHE A 154 8.23 -18.00 3.65
N LEU A 155 8.19 -19.33 3.50
CA LEU A 155 7.40 -19.98 2.44
C LEU A 155 5.90 -19.72 2.63
N ALA A 156 5.42 -19.75 3.88
CA ALA A 156 4.03 -19.47 4.20
C ALA A 156 3.60 -18.06 3.79
N VAL A 157 4.41 -17.06 4.12
CA VAL A 157 4.16 -15.66 3.77
C VAL A 157 4.25 -15.45 2.26
N ALA A 158 5.25 -16.04 1.59
CA ALA A 158 5.38 -15.97 0.14
C ALA A 158 4.16 -16.59 -0.56
N LEU A 159 3.82 -17.84 -0.28
CA LEU A 159 2.66 -18.51 -0.87
C LEU A 159 1.35 -17.79 -0.52
N GLY A 160 1.22 -17.36 0.73
CA GLY A 160 0.10 -16.56 1.20
C GLY A 160 -0.08 -15.30 0.37
N ALA A 161 1.00 -14.58 0.05
CA ALA A 161 0.95 -13.36 -0.76
C ALA A 161 0.61 -13.60 -2.24
N PHE A 162 1.09 -14.70 -2.82
CA PHE A 162 0.87 -15.02 -4.24
C PHE A 162 -0.57 -15.45 -4.55
N ILE A 163 -1.26 -16.17 -3.65
CA ILE A 163 -2.61 -16.69 -3.92
C ILE A 163 -3.59 -15.60 -4.37
N PRO A 164 -3.79 -14.48 -3.65
CA PRO A 164 -4.66 -13.39 -4.08
C PRO A 164 -4.22 -12.73 -5.37
N ALA A 165 -2.91 -12.59 -5.56
CA ALA A 165 -2.35 -12.00 -6.76
C ALA A 165 -2.74 -12.80 -8.00
N LEU A 166 -2.84 -14.13 -7.90
CA LEU A 166 -3.31 -14.98 -9.00
C LEU A 166 -4.79 -14.73 -9.35
N TYR A 167 -5.66 -14.47 -8.37
CA TYR A 167 -7.09 -14.24 -8.62
C TYR A 167 -7.41 -12.87 -9.22
N ILE A 168 -6.55 -11.88 -8.98
CA ILE A 168 -6.70 -10.52 -9.53
C ILE A 168 -6.39 -10.48 -11.03
N VAL A 169 -5.70 -11.49 -11.58
CA VAL A 169 -5.32 -11.53 -13.00
C VAL A 169 -6.19 -12.53 -13.77
N PRO A 170 -7.20 -12.06 -14.52
CA PRO A 170 -7.98 -12.94 -15.37
C PRO A 170 -7.15 -13.64 -16.42
N LEU A 171 -7.48 -14.90 -16.76
CA LEU A 171 -6.80 -15.62 -17.84
C LEU A 171 -6.83 -14.84 -19.17
N THR A 172 -7.95 -14.17 -19.45
CA THR A 172 -8.14 -13.35 -20.65
C THR A 172 -7.23 -12.12 -20.69
N ARG A 173 -6.68 -11.67 -19.55
CA ARG A 173 -5.73 -10.56 -19.55
C ARG A 173 -4.41 -10.95 -20.17
N TRP A 174 -3.94 -12.18 -19.96
CA TRP A 174 -2.69 -12.66 -20.55
C TRP A 174 -2.69 -12.63 -22.08
N THR A 175 -3.84 -12.84 -22.71
CA THR A 175 -3.97 -12.76 -24.17
C THR A 175 -4.00 -11.32 -24.70
N THR A 176 -4.24 -10.32 -23.84
CA THR A 176 -4.30 -8.89 -24.23
C THR A 176 -2.98 -8.14 -24.00
N LEU A 177 -2.06 -8.72 -23.24
CA LEU A 177 -0.76 -8.12 -22.92
C LEU A 177 0.25 -8.42 -24.04
N SER A 178 0.21 -7.63 -25.11
CA SER A 178 1.03 -7.85 -26.30
C SER A 178 2.30 -6.99 -26.36
N THR A 179 2.37 -5.88 -25.62
CA THR A 179 3.50 -4.95 -25.67
C THR A 179 4.26 -4.89 -24.34
N PRO A 180 5.59 -4.67 -24.35
CA PRO A 180 6.38 -4.53 -23.12
C PRO A 180 5.82 -3.47 -22.17
N GLN A 181 5.35 -2.34 -22.70
CA GLN A 181 4.82 -1.23 -21.91
C GLN A 181 3.53 -1.63 -21.18
N THR A 182 2.62 -2.36 -21.85
CA THR A 182 1.37 -2.81 -21.21
C THR A 182 1.63 -3.88 -20.17
N ILE A 183 2.60 -4.78 -20.41
CA ILE A 183 3.05 -5.78 -19.42
C ILE A 183 3.63 -5.10 -18.18
N ILE A 184 4.53 -4.13 -18.37
CA ILE A 184 5.15 -3.39 -17.26
C ILE A 184 4.09 -2.61 -16.48
N ALA A 185 3.22 -1.88 -17.17
CA ALA A 185 2.18 -1.09 -16.51
C ALA A 185 1.20 -1.97 -15.73
N PHE A 186 0.80 -3.11 -16.28
CA PHE A 186 -0.06 -4.07 -15.59
C PHE A 186 0.62 -4.68 -14.37
N THR A 187 1.85 -5.16 -14.53
CA THR A 187 2.64 -5.77 -13.46
C THR A 187 2.86 -4.76 -12.33
N GLY A 188 3.23 -3.53 -12.67
CA GLY A 188 3.46 -2.46 -11.70
C GLY A 188 2.17 -2.04 -10.99
N ALA A 189 1.10 -1.70 -11.70
CA ALA A 189 -0.08 -1.08 -11.09
C ALA A 189 -1.02 -2.07 -10.41
N ARG A 190 -0.97 -3.36 -10.75
CA ARG A 190 -1.87 -4.39 -10.20
C ARG A 190 -1.12 -5.45 -9.42
N LEU A 191 -0.16 -6.13 -10.05
CA LEU A 191 0.49 -7.28 -9.44
C LEU A 191 1.33 -6.87 -8.22
N LEU A 192 2.19 -5.86 -8.37
CA LEU A 192 3.13 -5.46 -7.31
C LEU A 192 2.41 -4.97 -6.02
N PRO A 193 1.43 -4.05 -6.06
CA PRO A 193 0.61 -3.70 -4.90
C PRO A 193 -0.08 -4.92 -4.28
N SER A 194 -0.67 -5.79 -5.10
CA SER A 194 -1.40 -6.96 -4.58
C SER A 194 -0.50 -7.94 -3.83
N LEU A 195 0.75 -8.11 -4.28
CA LEU A 195 1.75 -8.92 -3.59
C LEU A 195 2.17 -8.27 -2.28
N ALA A 196 2.41 -6.95 -2.27
CA ALA A 196 2.78 -6.22 -1.06
C ALA A 196 1.68 -6.27 0.01
N GLU A 197 0.41 -6.06 -0.38
CA GLU A 197 -0.76 -6.24 0.48
C GLU A 197 -0.90 -7.69 0.95
N GLY A 198 -0.61 -8.64 0.06
CA GLY A 198 -0.62 -10.06 0.35
C GLY A 198 0.41 -10.47 1.40
N LEU A 199 1.60 -9.86 1.41
CA LEU A 199 2.64 -10.09 2.42
C LEU A 199 2.16 -9.65 3.82
N VAL A 200 1.54 -8.47 3.92
CA VAL A 200 0.96 -7.95 5.17
C VAL A 200 -0.17 -8.84 5.65
N ALA A 201 -1.12 -9.16 4.76
CA ALA A 201 -2.26 -10.01 5.09
C ALA A 201 -1.80 -11.41 5.53
N ALA A 202 -0.77 -11.98 4.89
CA ALA A 202 -0.21 -13.26 5.30
C ALA A 202 0.46 -13.20 6.69
N LEU A 203 1.20 -12.14 7.01
CA LEU A 203 1.77 -11.97 8.36
C LEU A 203 0.68 -11.77 9.42
N LEU A 204 -0.32 -10.94 9.15
CA LEU A 204 -1.46 -10.74 10.04
C LEU A 204 -2.20 -12.07 10.28
N ALA A 205 -2.36 -12.87 9.23
CA ALA A 205 -2.96 -14.19 9.30
C ALA A 205 -2.14 -15.18 10.15
N TRP A 206 -0.81 -15.14 10.03
CA TRP A 206 0.08 -15.92 10.88
C TRP A 206 -0.02 -15.51 12.36
N LEU A 207 -0.10 -14.20 12.63
CA LEU A 207 -0.09 -13.64 13.98
C LEU A 207 -1.44 -13.75 14.72
N GLY A 208 -2.56 -13.73 14.00
CA GLY A 208 -3.89 -13.62 14.63
C GLY A 208 -5.05 -14.23 13.84
N GLY A 209 -4.76 -15.12 12.89
CA GLY A 209 -5.79 -15.78 12.08
C GLY A 209 -6.44 -14.86 11.04
N PRO A 210 -7.59 -15.25 10.47
CA PRO A 210 -8.16 -14.54 9.32
C PRO A 210 -8.66 -13.13 9.66
N PHE A 211 -9.07 -12.86 10.91
CA PHE A 211 -9.75 -11.60 11.24
C PHE A 211 -8.90 -10.33 11.12
N PRO A 212 -7.64 -10.28 11.62
CA PRO A 212 -6.79 -9.11 11.39
C PRO A 212 -6.47 -8.90 9.91
N ALA A 213 -6.24 -9.98 9.15
CA ALA A 213 -6.00 -9.90 7.71
C ALA A 213 -7.23 -9.34 6.96
N LEU A 214 -8.42 -9.83 7.31
CA LEU A 214 -9.70 -9.32 6.81
C LEU A 214 -9.87 -7.83 7.09
N LEU A 215 -9.61 -7.40 8.33
CA LEU A 215 -9.79 -6.01 8.73
C LEU A 215 -8.85 -5.06 7.97
N TYR A 216 -7.58 -5.45 7.83
CA TYR A 216 -6.60 -4.70 7.04
C TYR A 216 -7.05 -4.55 5.58
N ARG A 217 -7.43 -5.67 4.94
CA ARG A 217 -7.81 -5.71 3.53
C ARG A 217 -9.17 -5.07 3.23
N ALA A 218 -10.11 -5.12 4.17
CA ALA A 218 -11.43 -4.55 4.02
C ALA A 218 -11.38 -3.04 3.81
N LEU A 219 -10.49 -2.32 4.50
CA LEU A 219 -10.50 -0.87 4.48
C LEU A 219 -10.18 -0.25 3.11
N PRO A 220 -9.06 -0.59 2.43
CA PRO A 220 -8.80 -0.08 1.09
C PRO A 220 -9.89 -0.49 0.08
N LEU A 221 -10.42 -1.71 0.22
CA LEU A 221 -11.45 -2.24 -0.67
C LEU A 221 -12.81 -1.54 -0.49
N LEU A 222 -13.22 -1.29 0.75
CA LEU A 222 -14.44 -0.55 1.05
C LEU A 222 -14.33 0.89 0.53
N PHE A 223 -13.16 1.51 0.67
CA PHE A 223 -12.94 2.83 0.08
C PHE A 223 -13.02 2.79 -1.46
N GLU A 224 -12.36 1.84 -2.11
CA GLU A 224 -12.38 1.71 -3.57
C GLU A 224 -13.80 1.49 -4.13
N TRP A 225 -14.58 0.61 -3.50
CA TRP A 225 -15.90 0.20 -4.01
C TRP A 225 -17.04 1.16 -3.64
N PHE A 226 -16.95 1.85 -2.51
CA PHE A 226 -18.05 2.67 -1.99
C PHE A 226 -17.77 4.17 -1.96
N SER A 227 -16.52 4.61 -2.17
CA SER A 227 -16.25 6.04 -2.33
C SER A 227 -16.78 6.51 -3.69
N PRO A 228 -17.54 7.62 -3.76
CA PRO A 228 -17.96 8.23 -5.03
C PRO A 228 -16.80 8.85 -5.82
N VAL A 229 -15.70 9.16 -5.12
CA VAL A 229 -14.52 9.82 -5.66
C VAL A 229 -13.28 8.98 -5.35
N LEU A 230 -12.49 8.69 -6.37
CA LEU A 230 -11.29 7.86 -6.28
C LEU A 230 -10.06 8.61 -6.79
N PRO A 231 -8.85 8.29 -6.30
CA PRO A 231 -7.60 8.79 -6.88
C PRO A 231 -7.47 8.39 -8.36
N ASN A 232 -7.26 9.36 -9.24
CA ASN A 232 -6.99 9.12 -10.66
C ASN A 232 -5.48 9.21 -10.92
N LEU A 233 -4.76 8.17 -10.53
CA LEU A 233 -3.30 8.15 -10.53
C LEU A 233 -2.76 7.52 -11.80
N THR A 234 -1.58 7.96 -12.22
CA THR A 234 -0.83 7.22 -13.25
C THR A 234 -0.50 5.82 -12.73
N TRP A 235 -0.41 4.84 -13.63
CA TRP A 235 -0.10 3.44 -13.28
C TRP A 235 1.15 3.34 -12.40
N LEU A 236 2.10 4.24 -12.62
CA LEU A 236 3.35 4.30 -11.90
C LEU A 236 3.18 4.80 -10.46
N VAL A 237 2.47 5.91 -10.27
CA VAL A 237 2.18 6.43 -8.91
C VAL A 237 1.35 5.41 -8.13
N GLN A 238 0.40 4.75 -8.80
CA GLN A 238 -0.38 3.65 -8.22
C GLN A 238 0.50 2.46 -7.79
N ALA A 239 1.44 2.03 -8.66
CA ALA A 239 2.39 0.97 -8.34
C ALA A 239 3.23 1.33 -7.11
N PHE A 240 3.73 2.57 -7.05
CA PHE A 240 4.59 3.03 -5.98
C PHE A 240 3.84 3.12 -4.64
N ILE A 241 2.76 3.90 -4.57
CA ILE A 241 2.00 4.09 -3.31
C ILE A 241 1.34 2.79 -2.87
N GLY A 242 0.77 2.04 -3.82
CA GLY A 242 0.12 0.76 -3.56
C GLY A 242 1.06 -0.32 -3.04
N SER A 243 2.37 -0.21 -3.30
CA SER A 243 3.36 -1.16 -2.79
C SER A 243 4.06 -0.64 -1.54
N LEU A 244 4.41 0.65 -1.51
CA LEU A 244 5.16 1.26 -0.42
C LEU A 244 4.40 1.21 0.91
N ALA A 245 3.12 1.59 0.93
CA ALA A 245 2.35 1.63 2.17
C ALA A 245 2.20 0.24 2.83
N PRO A 246 1.84 -0.83 2.10
CA PRO A 246 1.87 -2.19 2.66
C PRO A 246 3.27 -2.63 3.08
N LEU A 247 4.32 -2.34 2.31
CA LEU A 247 5.69 -2.77 2.67
C LEU A 247 6.18 -2.17 3.99
N ILE A 248 5.85 -0.90 4.26
CA ILE A 248 6.09 -0.26 5.57
C ILE A 248 5.40 -1.08 6.68
N GLY A 249 4.14 -1.45 6.47
CA GLY A 249 3.39 -2.30 7.40
C GLY A 249 4.00 -3.69 7.57
N PHE A 250 4.47 -4.30 6.49
CA PHE A 250 5.12 -5.61 6.49
C PHE A 250 6.40 -5.59 7.33
N PHE A 251 7.31 -4.65 7.09
CA PHE A 251 8.55 -4.52 7.86
C PHE A 251 8.29 -4.18 9.33
N TYR A 252 7.25 -3.39 9.62
CA TYR A 252 6.83 -3.12 10.99
C TYR A 252 6.33 -4.40 11.69
N LEU A 253 5.48 -5.18 11.03
CA LEU A 253 4.89 -6.42 11.57
C LEU A 253 5.93 -7.52 11.81
N GLN A 254 7.04 -7.55 11.05
CA GLN A 254 8.14 -8.49 11.32
C GLN A 254 8.70 -8.33 12.74
N GLY A 255 8.64 -7.15 13.34
CA GLY A 255 9.07 -6.91 14.73
C GLY A 255 8.21 -7.61 15.80
N PHE A 256 7.05 -8.15 15.42
CA PHE A 256 6.16 -8.92 16.29
C PHE A 256 6.36 -10.44 16.14
N LEU A 257 7.20 -10.88 15.20
CA LEU A 257 7.53 -12.29 15.07
C LEU A 257 8.38 -12.75 16.27
N PRO A 258 8.13 -13.96 16.79
CA PRO A 258 9.00 -14.53 17.82
C PRO A 258 10.44 -14.62 17.30
N ALA A 259 11.42 -14.29 18.14
CA ALA A 259 12.82 -14.50 17.80
C ALA A 259 13.03 -16.01 17.57
N PRO A 260 13.88 -16.40 16.59
CA PRO A 260 14.31 -17.79 16.48
C PRO A 260 14.88 -18.19 17.84
N GLU A 261 14.36 -19.27 18.44
CA GLU A 261 14.94 -19.83 19.65
C GLU A 261 16.42 -20.08 19.37
N ALA A 262 17.28 -19.23 19.93
CA ALA A 262 18.71 -19.48 19.94
C ALA A 262 18.86 -20.86 20.59
N THR A 263 19.41 -21.80 19.81
CA THR A 263 19.66 -23.18 20.20
C THR A 263 20.00 -23.28 21.68
N ALA A 264 19.17 -24.04 22.40
CA ALA A 264 19.42 -24.42 23.78
C ALA A 264 20.79 -25.10 23.88
N SER A 265 21.81 -24.33 24.25
CA SER A 265 23.11 -24.85 24.67
C SER A 265 23.80 -23.84 25.59
N ALA A 266 23.48 -23.98 26.89
CA ALA A 266 24.38 -23.91 28.06
C ALA A 266 23.73 -23.16 29.25
N PRO A 267 23.59 -23.79 30.43
CA PRO A 267 23.34 -23.08 31.67
C PRO A 267 24.68 -22.66 32.30
N SER A 268 24.98 -21.37 32.34
CA SER A 268 25.98 -20.85 33.27
C SER A 268 25.82 -19.34 33.54
N ALA A 269 25.43 -19.07 34.79
CA ALA A 269 25.79 -17.96 35.66
C ALA A 269 25.82 -16.50 35.14
N GLU A 270 25.01 -15.67 35.79
CA GLU A 270 25.18 -14.23 36.04
C GLU A 270 25.81 -13.39 34.92
N ALA A 271 24.97 -12.96 33.97
CA ALA A 271 25.23 -11.78 33.16
C ALA A 271 23.96 -10.90 33.17
N PRO A 272 24.08 -9.55 33.28
CA PRO A 272 22.93 -8.68 33.32
C PRO A 272 22.14 -8.80 32.02
N ALA A 273 20.81 -8.82 32.14
CA ALA A 273 19.89 -8.89 31.02
C ALA A 273 20.14 -7.71 30.05
N SER A 274 20.96 -7.93 29.03
CA SER A 274 21.05 -7.05 27.88
C SER A 274 19.87 -7.33 26.96
N PRO A 275 19.20 -6.32 26.40
CA PRO A 275 18.07 -6.52 25.51
C PRO A 275 18.61 -7.00 24.16
N SER A 276 18.90 -8.30 24.05
CA SER A 276 19.19 -8.97 22.78
C SER A 276 17.88 -9.19 22.01
N ARG A 277 17.18 -8.09 21.72
CA ARG A 277 16.20 -8.02 20.66
C ARG A 277 17.04 -7.70 19.43
N SER A 278 17.39 -8.71 18.63
CA SER A 278 18.17 -8.54 17.39
C SER A 278 17.36 -7.75 16.36
N THR A 279 17.27 -6.46 16.62
CA THR A 279 16.61 -5.43 15.82
C THR A 279 17.46 -5.08 14.58
N THR A 280 18.62 -5.73 14.43
CA THR A 280 19.65 -5.50 13.42
C THR A 280 19.32 -6.05 12.03
N LEU A 281 18.28 -6.88 11.88
CA LEU A 281 17.81 -7.33 10.56
C LEU A 281 16.81 -6.38 9.87
N ASN A 282 16.39 -5.28 10.53
CA ASN A 282 15.34 -4.40 10.01
C ASN A 282 15.84 -3.06 9.45
N ALA A 283 16.97 -2.53 9.92
CA ALA A 283 17.40 -1.17 9.54
C ALA A 283 17.77 -1.04 8.05
N TRP A 284 18.42 -2.06 7.46
CA TRP A 284 18.84 -2.03 6.06
C TRP A 284 17.68 -2.01 5.07
N TRP A 285 16.56 -2.68 5.39
CA TRP A 285 15.36 -2.63 4.57
C TRP A 285 14.72 -1.24 4.59
N TRP A 286 14.70 -0.58 5.75
CA TRP A 286 14.26 0.81 5.85
C TRP A 286 15.18 1.76 5.06
N VAL A 287 16.50 1.59 5.18
CA VAL A 287 17.47 2.38 4.40
C VAL A 287 17.26 2.18 2.90
N LEU A 288 17.10 0.94 2.44
CA LEU A 288 16.84 0.62 1.04
C LEU A 288 15.52 1.23 0.55
N LEU A 289 14.46 1.12 1.36
CA LEU A 289 13.14 1.66 1.03
C LEU A 289 13.16 3.19 0.93
N ILE A 290 13.84 3.85 1.87
CA ILE A 290 14.03 5.31 1.88
C ILE A 290 14.89 5.74 0.70
N ALA A 291 16.00 5.05 0.43
CA ALA A 291 16.90 5.36 -0.67
C ALA A 291 16.21 5.20 -2.04
N LEU A 292 15.47 4.11 -2.23
CA LEU A 292 14.69 3.86 -3.44
C LEU A 292 13.62 4.94 -3.63
N THR A 293 12.87 5.26 -2.57
CA THR A 293 11.89 6.34 -2.57
C THR A 293 12.53 7.68 -2.96
N ALA A 294 13.61 8.06 -2.29
CA ALA A 294 14.33 9.30 -2.58
C ALA A 294 14.84 9.36 -4.02
N PHE A 295 15.36 8.25 -4.55
CA PHE A 295 15.83 8.14 -5.93
C PHE A 295 14.70 8.39 -6.95
N TRP A 296 13.55 7.76 -6.78
CA TRP A 296 12.40 7.94 -7.68
C TRP A 296 11.83 9.36 -7.66
N PHE A 297 11.76 10.00 -6.48
CA PHE A 297 11.31 11.38 -6.37
C PHE A 297 12.33 12.37 -6.96
N ASN A 298 13.64 12.14 -6.75
CA ASN A 298 14.68 13.03 -7.27
C ASN A 298 14.81 12.98 -8.80
N THR A 299 14.58 11.82 -9.42
CA THR A 299 14.57 11.68 -10.89
C THR A 299 13.36 12.35 -11.56
N GLY A 300 12.37 12.82 -10.78
CA GLY A 300 11.14 13.40 -11.30
C GLY A 300 10.21 12.38 -11.94
N PHE A 301 10.39 11.09 -11.62
CA PHE A 301 9.70 9.98 -12.29
C PHE A 301 8.18 10.04 -12.12
N PHE A 302 7.70 10.60 -11.01
CA PHE A 302 6.28 10.81 -10.75
C PHE A 302 5.71 12.10 -11.37
N GLY A 303 6.47 12.82 -12.18
CA GLY A 303 6.05 14.11 -12.74
C GLY A 303 6.02 15.24 -11.71
N VAL A 304 6.71 15.08 -10.57
CA VAL A 304 6.93 16.12 -9.57
C VAL A 304 8.34 16.02 -9.01
N ARG A 305 8.89 17.13 -8.50
CA ARG A 305 10.23 17.19 -7.92
C ARG A 305 10.23 17.89 -6.57
N PRO A 306 10.84 17.31 -5.52
CA PRO A 306 11.04 18.00 -4.26
C PRO A 306 12.10 19.11 -4.40
N PHE A 307 11.84 20.27 -3.80
CA PHE A 307 12.81 21.37 -3.69
C PHE A 307 12.78 21.94 -2.27
N VAL A 308 13.95 22.08 -1.65
CA VAL A 308 14.04 22.65 -0.29
C VAL A 308 14.29 24.15 -0.38
N VAL A 309 13.41 24.93 0.24
CA VAL A 309 13.54 26.39 0.32
C VAL A 309 14.67 26.74 1.28
N SER A 310 15.67 27.47 0.80
CA SER A 310 16.81 27.91 1.63
C SER A 310 16.87 29.42 1.88
N GLY A 311 16.09 30.21 1.13
CA GLY A 311 16.12 31.67 1.18
C GLY A 311 15.05 32.32 2.07
N TYR A 312 15.00 33.65 2.02
CA TYR A 312 14.04 34.48 2.77
C TYR A 312 13.11 35.31 1.89
N SER A 313 13.29 35.27 0.56
CA SER A 313 12.57 36.12 -0.40
C SER A 313 11.07 35.83 -0.46
N MET A 314 10.64 34.64 -0.05
CA MET A 314 9.23 34.24 -0.07
C MET A 314 8.54 34.29 1.30
N LYS A 315 9.15 34.92 2.31
CA LYS A 315 8.47 35.12 3.61
C LYS A 315 7.26 36.05 3.45
N PRO A 316 6.16 35.83 4.20
CA PRO A 316 5.92 34.74 5.15
C PRO A 316 5.41 33.44 4.51
N THR A 317 5.12 33.44 3.21
CA THR A 317 4.48 32.33 2.50
C THR A 317 5.31 31.05 2.48
N LEU A 318 6.62 31.15 2.21
CA LEU A 318 7.57 30.04 2.28
C LEU A 318 8.72 30.41 3.21
N MET A 319 9.08 29.50 4.10
CA MET A 319 10.16 29.67 5.05
C MET A 319 11.36 28.78 4.70
N ALA A 320 12.56 29.22 5.09
CA ALA A 320 13.75 28.38 4.99
C ALA A 320 13.54 27.07 5.76
N GLY A 321 13.85 25.94 5.13
CA GLY A 321 13.61 24.60 5.64
C GLY A 321 12.27 23.99 5.23
N ASP A 322 11.42 24.72 4.51
CA ASP A 322 10.22 24.14 3.89
C ASP A 322 10.60 23.29 2.68
N LEU A 323 9.91 22.16 2.51
CA LEU A 323 9.99 21.32 1.33
C LEU A 323 8.81 21.65 0.42
N VAL A 324 9.07 22.16 -0.79
CA VAL A 324 8.04 22.40 -1.79
C VAL A 324 8.07 21.31 -2.86
N ILE A 325 6.89 20.92 -3.35
CA ILE A 325 6.76 19.98 -4.47
C ILE A 325 6.50 20.79 -5.73
N ILE A 326 7.39 20.67 -6.70
CA ILE A 326 7.34 21.35 -7.99
C ILE A 326 6.75 20.39 -9.02
N GLN A 327 5.66 20.79 -9.67
CA GLN A 327 5.08 20.10 -10.80
C GLN A 327 5.50 20.78 -12.10
N PRO A 328 6.22 20.11 -13.02
CA PRO A 328 6.44 20.62 -14.37
C PRO A 328 5.10 20.96 -15.01
N THR A 329 4.95 22.20 -15.42
CA THR A 329 3.67 22.79 -15.82
C THR A 329 3.89 23.50 -17.15
N ALA A 330 2.97 23.30 -18.10
CA ALA A 330 3.04 23.99 -19.39
C ALA A 330 2.93 25.50 -19.16
N PRO A 331 3.83 26.33 -19.72
CA PRO A 331 3.87 27.77 -19.45
C PRO A 331 2.53 28.49 -19.66
N GLU A 332 1.73 28.02 -20.61
CA GLU A 332 0.42 28.57 -20.97
C GLU A 332 -0.64 28.38 -19.88
N THR A 333 -0.42 27.43 -18.96
CA THR A 333 -1.35 27.11 -17.88
C THR A 333 -1.03 27.86 -16.58
N ILE A 334 0.13 28.53 -16.51
CA ILE A 334 0.56 29.32 -15.37
C ILE A 334 -0.30 30.58 -15.30
N ARG A 335 -0.70 30.97 -14.09
CA ARG A 335 -1.55 32.14 -13.86
C ARG A 335 -0.87 33.13 -12.92
N GLU A 336 -1.29 34.39 -13.00
CA GLU A 336 -0.90 35.40 -12.00
C GLU A 336 -1.27 34.92 -10.59
N GLY A 337 -0.36 35.14 -9.64
CA GLY A 337 -0.48 34.66 -8.27
C GLY A 337 0.13 33.27 -8.03
N ASP A 338 0.42 32.48 -9.07
CA ASP A 338 1.10 31.20 -8.93
C ASP A 338 2.53 31.37 -8.43
N ILE A 339 3.03 30.40 -7.65
CA ILE A 339 4.44 30.36 -7.25
C ILE A 339 5.16 29.38 -8.17
N ILE A 340 6.17 29.85 -8.89
CA ILE A 340 6.90 29.05 -9.88
C ILE A 340 8.38 28.94 -9.52
N GLN A 341 8.96 27.80 -9.88
CA GLN A 341 10.40 27.59 -9.88
C GLN A 341 10.95 27.87 -11.28
N PHE A 342 12.01 28.66 -11.37
CA PHE A 342 12.69 28.95 -12.62
C PHE A 342 14.22 28.96 -12.44
N ARG A 343 14.94 28.79 -13.55
CA ARG A 343 16.41 28.74 -13.57
C ARG A 343 17.00 30.12 -13.85
N VAL A 344 17.98 30.50 -13.05
CA VAL A 344 18.86 31.66 -13.23
C VAL A 344 20.33 31.21 -13.20
N LEU A 345 21.27 32.12 -13.48
CA LEU A 345 22.70 31.81 -13.49
C LEU A 345 23.20 31.25 -12.14
N SER A 346 22.65 31.72 -11.02
CA SER A 346 23.02 31.30 -9.66
C SER A 346 22.31 30.04 -9.17
N GLY A 347 21.42 29.44 -9.96
CA GLY A 347 20.70 28.21 -9.60
C GLY A 347 19.19 28.30 -9.88
N SER A 348 18.38 27.65 -9.04
CA SER A 348 16.92 27.71 -9.13
C SER A 348 16.35 28.70 -8.10
N VAL A 349 15.44 29.56 -8.55
CA VAL A 349 14.71 30.53 -7.72
C VAL A 349 13.22 30.17 -7.72
N VAL A 350 12.53 30.45 -6.61
CA VAL A 350 11.09 30.19 -6.45
C VAL A 350 10.42 31.49 -6.03
N HIS A 351 9.65 32.12 -6.92
CA HIS A 351 8.94 33.38 -6.67
C HIS A 351 7.51 33.36 -7.21
N ARG A 352 6.70 34.36 -6.82
CA ARG A 352 5.30 34.48 -7.24
C ARG A 352 5.19 35.24 -8.56
N VAL A 353 4.40 34.73 -9.49
CA VAL A 353 4.05 35.41 -10.75
C VAL A 353 3.19 36.63 -10.41
N LYS A 354 3.66 37.82 -10.79
CA LYS A 354 2.95 39.08 -10.62
C LYS A 354 2.19 39.46 -11.88
N THR A 355 2.82 39.32 -13.03
CA THR A 355 2.25 39.67 -14.34
C THR A 355 2.69 38.66 -15.38
N ILE A 356 1.81 38.32 -16.31
CA ILE A 356 2.15 37.51 -17.49
C ILE A 356 2.06 38.40 -18.73
N ARG A 357 3.11 38.41 -19.56
CA ARG A 357 3.13 39.13 -20.83
C ARG A 357 3.28 38.14 -21.98
N ALA A 358 2.53 38.38 -23.05
CA ALA A 358 2.62 37.63 -24.30
C ALA A 358 2.97 38.59 -25.42
N GLU A 359 4.20 38.51 -25.93
CA GLU A 359 4.68 39.34 -27.05
C GLU A 359 5.20 38.41 -28.15
N ASN A 360 4.74 38.61 -29.39
CA ASN A 360 5.14 37.82 -30.57
C ASN A 360 5.00 36.29 -30.38
N GLY A 361 4.02 35.85 -29.59
CA GLY A 361 3.80 34.43 -29.29
C GLY A 361 4.76 33.84 -28.24
N THR A 362 5.62 34.65 -27.62
CA THR A 362 6.49 34.24 -26.51
C THR A 362 5.89 34.72 -25.19
N LEU A 363 5.73 33.78 -24.26
CA LEU A 363 5.30 34.05 -22.88
C LEU A 363 6.49 34.46 -22.02
N THR A 364 6.33 35.56 -21.31
CA THR A 364 7.27 36.04 -20.28
C THR A 364 6.53 36.29 -18.98
N PHE A 365 7.19 35.97 -17.87
CA PHE A 365 6.65 36.06 -16.53
C PHE A 365 7.44 37.09 -15.75
N ILE A 366 6.74 38.08 -15.20
CA ILE A 366 7.33 38.98 -14.20
C ILE A 366 7.03 38.37 -12.84
N THR A 367 8.07 37.92 -12.16
CA THR A 367 7.97 37.33 -10.82
C THR A 367 8.42 38.30 -9.74
N ARG A 368 8.00 38.07 -8.50
CA ARG A 368 8.53 38.76 -7.33
C ARG A 368 8.48 37.85 -6.11
N GLY A 369 9.54 37.88 -5.30
CA GLY A 369 9.53 37.28 -3.97
C GLY A 369 8.54 37.99 -3.05
N ASP A 370 7.73 37.26 -2.29
CA ASP A 370 6.70 37.85 -1.40
C ASP A 370 7.27 38.83 -0.35
N ASN A 371 8.55 38.69 0.00
CA ASN A 371 9.30 39.56 0.93
C ASN A 371 10.22 40.58 0.20
N ASN A 372 10.16 40.66 -1.13
CA ASN A 372 10.97 41.58 -1.92
C ASN A 372 10.14 42.81 -2.33
N ASN A 373 10.78 43.97 -2.42
CA ASN A 373 10.14 45.23 -2.83
C ASN A 373 10.23 45.50 -4.34
N VAL A 374 11.05 44.74 -5.05
CA VAL A 374 11.35 44.93 -6.48
C VAL A 374 11.01 43.65 -7.22
N ASP A 375 10.41 43.79 -8.40
CA ASP A 375 10.13 42.67 -9.30
C ASP A 375 11.44 42.11 -9.87
N ASP A 376 11.46 40.81 -10.16
CA ASP A 376 12.61 40.17 -10.80
C ASP A 376 12.68 40.54 -12.29
N ASP A 377 13.84 40.28 -12.90
CA ASP A 377 13.98 40.36 -14.36
C ASP A 377 12.97 39.42 -15.07
N PRO A 378 12.50 39.78 -16.27
CA PRO A 378 11.54 38.95 -17.00
C PRO A 378 12.04 37.51 -17.19
N VAL A 379 11.23 36.56 -16.74
CA VAL A 379 11.51 35.12 -16.84
C VAL A 379 10.86 34.58 -18.10
N THR A 380 11.64 33.96 -18.98
CA THR A 380 11.12 33.36 -20.20
C THR A 380 10.53 31.97 -19.94
N ALA A 381 9.63 31.52 -20.81
CA ALA A 381 8.95 30.22 -20.67
C ALA A 381 9.90 29.02 -20.55
N ASP A 382 11.06 29.05 -21.22
CA ASP A 382 12.09 28.00 -21.18
C ASP A 382 12.86 27.95 -19.85
N GLN A 383 12.89 29.05 -19.10
CA GLN A 383 13.51 29.09 -17.77
C GLN A 383 12.61 28.47 -16.70
N VAL A 384 11.30 28.38 -16.94
CA VAL A 384 10.33 27.88 -15.97
C VAL A 384 10.44 26.36 -15.85
N GLN A 385 10.71 25.88 -14.63
CA GLN A 385 10.84 24.45 -14.31
C GLN A 385 9.50 23.84 -13.87
N GLY A 386 8.60 24.65 -13.32
CA GLY A 386 7.27 24.22 -12.89
C GLY A 386 6.66 25.09 -11.81
N LYS A 387 5.48 24.68 -11.33
CA LYS A 387 4.69 25.36 -10.30
C LYS A 387 4.81 24.64 -8.95
N VAL A 388 4.82 25.39 -7.86
CA VAL A 388 4.68 24.85 -6.50
C VAL A 388 3.23 24.39 -6.30
N VAL A 389 3.04 23.10 -6.01
CA VAL A 389 1.70 22.51 -5.78
C VAL A 389 1.46 22.06 -4.34
N LEU A 390 2.53 21.84 -3.57
CA LEU A 390 2.45 21.49 -2.15
C LEU A 390 3.61 22.11 -1.39
N VAL A 391 3.34 22.55 -0.16
CA VAL A 391 4.34 23.03 0.80
C VAL A 391 4.26 22.16 2.04
N ILE A 392 5.37 21.54 2.41
CA ILE A 392 5.49 20.74 3.64
C ILE A 392 6.47 21.46 4.58
N PRO A 393 5.96 22.10 5.65
CA PRO A 393 6.80 22.93 6.50
C PRO A 393 7.90 22.12 7.20
N LYS A 394 9.08 22.71 7.36
CA LYS A 394 10.21 22.22 8.20
C LYS A 394 10.84 20.86 7.83
N ILE A 395 10.32 20.08 6.88
CA ILE A 395 10.90 18.75 6.55
C ILE A 395 12.25 18.87 5.81
N GLY A 396 12.56 20.01 5.19
CA GLY A 396 13.81 20.24 4.48
C GLY A 396 15.02 20.54 5.36
N TRP A 397 14.84 20.76 6.68
CA TRP A 397 15.93 21.11 7.60
C TRP A 397 17.07 20.09 7.65
N PRO A 398 16.84 18.76 7.72
CA PRO A 398 17.93 17.78 7.72
C PRO A 398 18.82 17.90 6.49
N THR A 399 18.23 18.16 5.32
CA THR A 399 18.97 18.34 4.06
C THR A 399 19.81 19.62 4.05
N LEU A 400 19.27 20.72 4.60
CA LEU A 400 20.01 21.99 4.74
C LEU A 400 21.17 21.86 5.73
N VAL A 401 20.94 21.21 6.87
CA VAL A 401 21.99 20.95 7.87
C VAL A 401 23.09 20.10 7.25
N LEU A 402 22.73 19.00 6.57
CA LEU A 402 23.70 18.15 5.89
C LEU A 402 24.49 18.93 4.82
N LYS A 403 23.81 19.72 3.99
CA LYS A 403 24.49 20.55 2.97
C LYS A 403 25.47 21.53 3.62
N ARG A 404 25.07 22.18 4.71
CA ARG A 404 25.91 23.14 5.44
C ARG A 404 27.12 22.45 6.10
N VAL A 405 26.92 21.24 6.64
CA VAL A 405 28.01 20.41 7.20
C VAL A 405 28.97 19.98 6.09
N LEU A 406 28.48 19.52 4.95
CA LEU A 406 29.32 19.12 3.82
C LEU A 406 30.12 20.31 3.26
N GLN A 407 29.51 21.49 3.12
CA GLN A 407 30.19 22.73 2.72
C GLN A 407 31.22 23.23 3.73
N TRP A 408 31.16 22.75 4.98
CA TRP A 408 32.15 23.07 6.00
C TRP A 408 33.30 22.06 6.01
N LEU A 409 33.03 20.80 5.66
CA LEU A 409 34.01 19.71 5.61
C LEU A 409 34.82 19.67 4.30
N PHE A 410 34.23 20.16 3.21
CA PHE A 410 34.82 20.23 1.86
C PHE A 410 34.70 21.65 1.35
#